data_AF-A0A2R6BZB4-F1
#
_entry.id   AF-A0A2R6BZB4-F1
#
_cell.length_a   1.000
_cell.length_b   1.000
_cell.length_c   1.000
_cell.angle_alpha   90.00
_cell.angle_beta   90.00
_cell.angle_gamma   90.00
#
_symmetry.space_group_name_H-M   'P 1'
#
loop_
_entity.id
_entity.type
_entity.pdbx_description
1 polymer ?
#
loop_
_entity_poly.entity_id
_entity_poly.type
_entity_poly.pdbx_seq_one_letter_code
_entity_poly.pdbx_strand_id
1 'polypeptide(L)'
;MSQKGKIIRISGPVVIADGMKGAKMFDVVRVGELGLVGEVIRLQGEKATIQVYEDTTGLKPGDIVVNTNEALQVELGPGLLSSIFDGIQRPLTVLREKSGDFISRGLVAPALDRTKKWYFEATKKVGDKVSDGEIVGVVQETPIVEHKIMVPPGVRGEIKQISSGEFTVEDVFGEISTQEGVHELRLATKWRVRVPRPIIRKLPPTTPLITGQRILDTFFPVAKGGTAAIPGPFGSGKTVTQQQLAKWADAKVVVYVGCGERGNEMTEVLKTFPELEDPRTKRPLMERTILVANTSNMPVAAREASIYTGITMAEYYRDMGYDVALMADSTSRWAEALREIS
;
A
#
# COMPACT_ATOMS: atom_id res chain seq x y z
N MET A 1 8.53 -26.69 0.54
CA MET A 1 9.21 -26.64 1.85
C MET A 1 9.74 -25.22 2.03
N SER A 2 9.46 -24.56 3.15
CA SER A 2 10.02 -23.23 3.39
C SER A 2 11.54 -23.34 3.57
N GLN A 3 12.28 -22.60 2.76
CA GLN A 3 13.73 -22.53 2.87
C GLN A 3 14.09 -21.83 4.18
N LYS A 4 15.02 -22.42 4.93
CA LYS A 4 15.45 -21.93 6.24
C LYS A 4 16.96 -21.68 6.23
N GLY A 5 17.34 -20.47 6.61
CA GLY A 5 18.72 -20.09 6.89
C GLY A 5 18.93 -19.80 8.37
N LYS A 6 20.17 -19.45 8.72
CA LYS A 6 20.54 -19.02 10.08
C LYS A 6 21.27 -17.69 10.04
N ILE A 7 20.94 -16.80 10.98
CA ILE A 7 21.63 -15.52 11.11
C ILE A 7 23.11 -15.76 11.45
N ILE A 8 24.01 -15.14 10.72
CA ILE A 8 25.46 -15.17 10.98
C ILE A 8 26.01 -13.82 11.43
N ARG A 9 25.33 -12.72 11.08
CA ARG A 9 25.73 -11.36 11.47
C ARG A 9 24.53 -10.43 11.54
N ILE A 10 24.56 -9.50 12.49
CA ILE A 10 23.55 -8.45 12.68
C ILE A 10 24.29 -7.12 12.77
N SER A 11 23.84 -6.12 12.00
CA SER A 11 24.42 -4.79 11.95
C SER A 11 23.30 -3.76 11.83
N GLY A 12 22.75 -3.33 12.96
CA GLY A 12 21.57 -2.47 12.99
C GLY A 12 20.38 -3.14 12.29
N PRO A 13 19.73 -2.51 11.30
CA PRO A 13 18.60 -3.09 10.57
C PRO A 13 19.00 -4.14 9.52
N VAL A 14 20.30 -4.33 9.28
CA VAL A 14 20.82 -5.28 8.28
C VAL A 14 21.21 -6.59 8.97
N VAL A 15 20.62 -7.69 8.52
CA VAL A 15 20.88 -9.05 8.99
C VAL A 15 21.47 -9.86 7.85
N ILE A 16 22.53 -10.64 8.11
CA ILE A 16 23.07 -11.58 7.12
C ILE A 16 22.75 -12.99 7.60
N ALA A 17 22.10 -13.76 6.76
CA ALA A 17 21.77 -15.17 7.00
C ALA A 17 22.49 -16.08 6.01
N ASP A 18 22.97 -17.22 6.49
CA ASP A 18 23.59 -18.28 5.71
C ASP A 18 22.62 -19.44 5.49
N GLY A 19 22.88 -20.28 4.48
CA GLY A 19 21.99 -21.39 4.10
C GLY A 19 20.71 -20.95 3.38
N MET A 20 20.71 -19.76 2.77
CA MET A 20 19.58 -19.18 2.04
C MET A 20 19.59 -19.54 0.54
N LYS A 21 20.10 -20.73 0.19
CA LYS A 21 20.29 -21.17 -1.20
C LYS A 21 18.97 -21.36 -1.93
N GLY A 22 18.66 -20.45 -2.86
CA GLY A 22 17.42 -20.44 -3.63
C GLY A 22 16.49 -19.27 -3.28
N ALA A 23 16.86 -18.46 -2.29
CA ALA A 23 16.23 -17.16 -2.08
C ALA A 23 16.44 -16.29 -3.31
N LYS A 24 15.45 -15.46 -3.62
CA LYS A 24 15.51 -14.47 -4.69
C LYS A 24 15.67 -13.08 -4.10
N MET A 25 16.20 -12.19 -4.93
CA MET A 25 16.19 -10.76 -4.62
C MET A 25 14.75 -10.32 -4.37
N PHE A 26 14.55 -9.51 -3.33
CA PHE A 26 13.26 -8.98 -2.89
C PHE A 26 12.28 -9.99 -2.28
N ASP A 27 12.71 -11.22 -2.02
CA ASP A 27 11.90 -12.16 -1.24
C ASP A 27 11.69 -11.62 0.20
N VAL A 28 10.46 -11.71 0.67
CA VAL A 28 10.12 -11.46 2.07
C VAL A 28 10.57 -12.65 2.91
N VAL A 29 11.15 -12.35 4.07
CA VAL A 29 11.63 -13.34 5.02
C VAL A 29 11.07 -13.05 6.42
N ARG A 30 10.97 -14.11 7.23
CA ARG A 30 10.64 -14.05 8.65
C ARG A 30 11.91 -14.32 9.45
N VAL A 31 12.34 -13.35 10.24
CA VAL A 31 13.64 -13.33 10.92
C VAL A 31 13.48 -13.53 12.43
N GLY A 32 14.20 -14.50 12.99
CA GLY A 32 14.21 -14.79 14.41
C GLY A 32 12.95 -15.49 14.93
N GLU A 33 12.93 -15.74 16.24
CA GLU A 33 11.80 -16.41 16.92
C GLU A 33 10.50 -15.60 16.82
N LEU A 34 10.61 -14.27 16.85
CA LEU A 34 9.48 -13.35 16.72
C LEU A 34 8.96 -13.24 15.27
N GLY A 35 9.64 -13.84 14.29
CA GLY A 35 9.20 -13.83 12.89
C GLY A 35 9.14 -12.42 12.30
N LEU A 36 10.13 -11.58 12.62
CA LEU A 36 10.20 -10.19 12.16
C LEU A 36 10.19 -10.14 10.63
N VAL A 37 9.44 -9.20 10.06
CA VAL A 37 9.37 -9.03 8.60
C VAL A 37 10.68 -8.42 8.11
N GLY A 38 11.31 -9.06 7.11
CA GLY A 38 12.43 -8.49 6.36
C GLY A 38 12.35 -8.80 4.88
N GLU A 39 13.24 -8.19 4.09
CA GLU A 39 13.35 -8.39 2.65
C GLU A 39 14.80 -8.67 2.25
N VAL A 40 15.02 -9.61 1.34
CA VAL A 40 16.35 -9.93 0.79
C VAL A 40 16.81 -8.83 -0.17
N ILE A 41 17.91 -8.15 0.16
CA ILE A 41 18.46 -7.02 -0.62
C ILE A 41 19.78 -7.35 -1.32
N ARG A 42 20.44 -8.46 -0.98
CA ARG A 42 21.65 -8.92 -1.66
C ARG A 42 21.82 -10.42 -1.49
N LEU A 43 22.28 -11.10 -2.54
CA LEU A 43 22.61 -12.52 -2.52
C LEU A 43 24.07 -12.73 -2.92
N GLN A 44 24.81 -13.51 -2.13
CA GLN A 44 26.20 -13.87 -2.39
C GLN A 44 26.41 -15.35 -2.04
N GLY A 45 26.41 -16.22 -3.04
CA GLY A 45 26.45 -17.67 -2.83
C GLY A 45 25.21 -18.14 -2.04
N GLU A 46 25.43 -18.74 -0.87
CA GLU A 46 24.35 -19.19 0.02
C GLU A 46 23.98 -18.15 1.09
N LYS A 47 24.64 -16.98 1.09
CA LYS A 47 24.39 -15.89 2.04
C LYS A 47 23.38 -14.90 1.46
N ALA A 48 22.37 -14.57 2.25
CA ALA A 48 21.44 -13.48 1.97
C ALA A 48 21.69 -12.32 2.95
N THR A 49 21.82 -11.11 2.40
CA THR A 49 21.71 -9.87 3.19
C THR A 49 20.25 -9.45 3.18
N ILE A 50 19.70 -9.27 4.37
CA ILE A 50 18.29 -9.04 4.64
C ILE A 50 18.17 -7.67 5.33
N GLN A 51 17.28 -6.84 4.80
CA GLN A 51 16.84 -5.62 5.45
C GLN A 51 15.62 -5.94 6.30
N VAL A 52 15.70 -5.74 7.62
CA VAL A 52 14.56 -5.99 8.52
C VAL A 52 13.72 -4.71 8.64
N TYR A 53 12.40 -4.85 8.49
CA TYR A 53 11.42 -3.75 8.56
C TYR A 53 10.92 -3.46 9.97
N GLU A 54 11.47 -4.16 10.96
CA GLU A 54 11.16 -4.06 12.39
C GLU A 54 12.45 -3.86 13.18
N ASP A 55 12.33 -3.46 14.45
CA ASP A 55 13.49 -3.36 15.34
C ASP A 55 14.17 -4.72 15.55
N THR A 56 15.47 -4.79 15.29
CA THR A 56 16.30 -6.00 15.35
C THR A 56 16.88 -6.28 16.73
N THR A 57 16.60 -5.42 17.72
CA THR A 57 17.11 -5.58 19.09
C THR A 57 16.75 -6.96 19.66
N GLY A 58 17.73 -7.69 20.16
CA GLY A 58 17.53 -9.02 20.76
C GLY A 58 17.59 -10.20 19.79
N LEU A 59 17.69 -9.97 18.47
CA LEU A 59 18.12 -11.01 17.52
C LEU A 59 19.55 -11.46 17.84
N LYS A 60 19.86 -12.73 17.57
CA LYS A 60 21.17 -13.34 17.82
C LYS A 60 21.66 -14.14 16.61
N PRO A 61 22.98 -14.24 16.40
CA PRO A 61 23.53 -15.24 15.49
C PRO A 61 23.06 -16.65 15.88
N GLY A 62 22.67 -17.45 14.89
CA GLY A 62 22.06 -18.77 15.07
C GLY A 62 20.53 -18.78 14.93
N ASP A 63 19.87 -17.63 15.11
CA ASP A 63 18.43 -17.49 14.92
C ASP A 63 18.00 -17.88 13.50
N ILE A 64 16.79 -18.43 13.37
CA ILE A 64 16.28 -18.94 12.09
C ILE A 64 15.76 -17.79 11.23
N VAL A 65 16.04 -17.87 9.92
CA VAL A 65 15.40 -17.05 8.90
C VAL A 65 14.59 -17.96 7.99
N VAL A 66 13.31 -17.65 7.78
CA VAL A 66 12.41 -18.42 6.92
C VAL A 66 12.03 -17.59 5.70
N ASN A 67 12.29 -18.10 4.49
CA ASN A 67 11.90 -17.45 3.25
C ASN A 67 10.43 -17.77 2.90
N THR A 68 9.63 -16.74 2.61
CA THR A 68 8.25 -16.89 2.13
C THR A 68 8.19 -17.28 0.64
N ASN A 69 9.26 -17.03 -0.12
CA ASN A 69 9.37 -17.12 -1.58
C ASN A 69 8.43 -16.16 -2.33
N GLU A 70 7.96 -15.12 -1.64
CA GLU A 70 7.09 -14.09 -2.19
C GLU A 70 7.74 -12.73 -1.99
N ALA A 71 7.63 -11.86 -2.99
CA ALA A 71 8.05 -10.47 -2.85
C ALA A 71 7.10 -9.70 -1.92
N LEU A 72 7.50 -8.51 -1.47
CA LEU A 72 6.61 -7.66 -0.68
C LEU A 72 5.34 -7.34 -1.49
N GLN A 73 4.20 -7.71 -0.91
CA GLN A 73 2.88 -7.56 -1.51
C GLN A 73 1.97 -6.74 -0.62
N VAL A 74 1.07 -6.02 -1.27
CA VAL A 74 -0.05 -5.33 -0.63
C VAL A 74 -1.36 -5.97 -1.06
N GLU A 75 -2.32 -5.96 -0.16
CA GLU A 75 -3.71 -6.34 -0.44
C GLU A 75 -4.47 -5.15 -0.98
N LEU A 76 -5.24 -5.39 -2.05
CA LEU A 76 -6.00 -4.40 -2.79
C LEU A 76 -7.44 -4.88 -2.87
N GLY A 77 -8.37 -4.15 -2.28
CA GLY A 77 -9.79 -4.51 -2.22
C GLY A 77 -10.59 -3.55 -1.33
N PRO A 78 -11.91 -3.78 -1.17
CA PRO A 78 -12.76 -2.96 -0.32
C PRO A 78 -12.30 -2.96 1.15
N GLY A 79 -12.21 -1.78 1.75
CA GLY A 79 -11.72 -1.54 3.12
C GLY A 79 -10.38 -0.81 3.20
N LEU A 80 -9.78 -0.45 2.06
CA LEU A 80 -8.58 0.39 2.03
C LEU A 80 -8.89 1.85 2.35
N LEU A 81 -10.01 2.39 1.86
CA LEU A 81 -10.41 3.76 2.17
C LEU A 81 -10.76 3.89 3.65
N SER A 82 -10.46 5.07 4.21
CA SER A 82 -10.61 5.37 5.64
C SER A 82 -9.67 4.60 6.57
N SER A 83 -8.73 3.83 6.02
CA SER A 83 -7.75 3.06 6.80
C SER A 83 -6.43 3.81 6.96
N ILE A 84 -5.76 3.52 8.09
CA ILE A 84 -4.45 4.04 8.44
C ILE A 84 -3.49 2.85 8.54
N PHE A 85 -2.49 2.83 7.68
CA PHE A 85 -1.51 1.75 7.56
C PHE A 85 -0.12 2.18 8.02
N ASP A 86 0.69 1.22 8.46
CA ASP A 86 2.13 1.40 8.55
C ASP A 86 2.83 1.23 7.19
N GLY A 87 4.17 1.30 7.19
CA GLY A 87 4.97 1.19 5.97
C GLY A 87 4.89 -0.16 5.22
N ILE A 88 4.36 -1.22 5.84
CA ILE A 88 4.17 -2.54 5.22
C ILE A 88 2.69 -2.96 5.19
N GLN A 89 1.77 -1.98 5.21
CA GLN A 89 0.33 -2.16 5.10
C GLN A 89 -0.36 -2.86 6.29
N ARG A 90 0.21 -2.78 7.49
CA ARG A 90 -0.49 -3.22 8.72
C ARG A 90 -1.37 -2.09 9.25
N PRO A 91 -2.67 -2.32 9.52
CA PRO A 91 -3.56 -1.27 10.02
C PRO A 91 -3.20 -0.86 11.45
N LEU A 92 -2.88 0.42 11.66
CA LEU A 92 -2.42 0.95 12.95
C LEU A 92 -3.49 0.83 14.04
N THR A 93 -4.77 0.92 13.69
CA THR A 93 -5.89 0.75 14.64
C THR A 93 -5.90 -0.67 15.23
N VAL A 94 -5.76 -1.68 14.38
CA VAL A 94 -5.70 -3.10 14.79
C VAL A 94 -4.42 -3.39 15.58
N LEU A 95 -3.28 -2.81 15.18
CA LEU A 95 -2.04 -2.95 15.94
C LEU A 95 -2.16 -2.34 17.35
N ARG A 96 -2.80 -1.18 17.47
CA ARG A 96 -3.07 -0.53 18.76
C ARG A 96 -3.97 -1.38 19.65
N GLU A 97 -5.02 -1.98 19.11
CA GLU A 97 -5.89 -2.88 19.87
C GLU A 97 -5.14 -4.10 20.42
N LYS A 98 -4.14 -4.61 19.69
CA LYS A 98 -3.36 -5.78 20.10
C LYS A 98 -2.20 -5.48 21.04
N SER A 99 -1.54 -4.33 20.89
CA SER A 99 -0.31 -3.99 21.63
C SER A 99 -0.38 -2.78 22.55
N GLY A 100 -1.51 -2.08 22.58
CA GLY A 100 -1.65 -0.82 23.31
C GLY A 100 -1.02 0.34 22.54
N ASP A 101 -0.52 1.34 23.29
CA ASP A 101 -0.04 2.59 22.70
C ASP A 101 1.36 2.48 22.05
N PHE A 102 2.06 1.36 22.19
CA PHE A 102 3.36 1.09 21.59
C PHE A 102 3.28 -0.04 20.56
N ILE A 103 3.99 0.09 19.46
CA ILE A 103 4.03 -0.94 18.41
C ILE A 103 4.97 -2.07 18.85
N SER A 104 4.38 -3.23 19.19
CA SER A 104 5.15 -4.44 19.49
C SER A 104 5.70 -5.11 18.24
N ARG A 105 6.86 -5.75 18.38
CA ARG A 105 7.57 -6.45 17.29
C ARG A 105 6.93 -7.79 16.94
N GLY A 106 7.02 -8.20 15.69
CA GLY A 106 6.54 -9.51 15.22
C GLY A 106 5.02 -9.59 15.11
N LEU A 107 4.31 -8.46 15.25
CA LEU A 107 2.87 -8.43 15.11
C LEU A 107 2.46 -8.60 13.65
N VAL A 108 1.53 -9.53 13.45
CA VAL A 108 0.85 -9.76 12.18
C VAL A 108 -0.59 -9.27 12.30
N ALA A 109 -0.96 -8.38 11.39
CA ALA A 109 -2.32 -7.91 11.20
C ALA A 109 -2.64 -7.95 9.70
N PRO A 110 -3.76 -8.56 9.27
CA PRO A 110 -4.19 -8.49 7.88
C PRO A 110 -4.48 -7.04 7.51
N ALA A 111 -4.17 -6.66 6.26
CA ALA A 111 -4.39 -5.31 5.77
C ALA A 111 -5.89 -4.96 5.70
N LEU A 112 -6.71 -5.91 5.24
CA LEU A 112 -8.15 -5.77 5.15
C LEU A 112 -8.86 -6.61 6.22
N ASP A 113 -9.97 -6.10 6.72
CA ASP A 113 -10.82 -6.80 7.68
C ASP A 113 -11.42 -8.06 7.05
N ARG A 114 -11.14 -9.22 7.67
CA ARG A 114 -11.61 -10.54 7.22
C ARG A 114 -13.03 -10.87 7.65
N THR A 115 -13.57 -10.12 8.61
CA THR A 115 -14.90 -10.36 9.18
C THR A 115 -15.97 -9.46 8.56
N LYS A 116 -15.56 -8.29 8.06
CA LYS A 116 -16.46 -7.35 7.41
C LYS A 116 -16.97 -7.92 6.09
N LYS A 117 -18.30 -7.94 5.95
CA LYS A 117 -18.98 -8.28 4.71
C LYS A 117 -19.27 -7.03 3.89
N TRP A 118 -19.16 -7.20 2.58
CA TRP A 118 -19.43 -6.19 1.59
C TRP A 118 -20.48 -6.71 0.63
N TYR A 119 -21.46 -5.87 0.30
CA TYR A 119 -22.41 -6.20 -0.76
C TYR A 119 -21.75 -5.96 -2.12
N PHE A 120 -21.55 -7.04 -2.86
CA PHE A 120 -21.04 -7.03 -4.23
C PHE A 120 -22.20 -7.11 -5.22
N GLU A 121 -22.21 -6.18 -6.17
CA GLU A 121 -23.15 -6.14 -7.28
C GLU A 121 -22.42 -6.50 -8.58
N ALA A 122 -22.72 -7.67 -9.13
CA ALA A 122 -22.17 -8.13 -10.40
C ALA A 122 -22.69 -7.28 -11.57
N THR A 123 -21.79 -6.80 -12.42
CA THR A 123 -22.13 -6.08 -13.67
C THR A 123 -21.99 -6.96 -14.91
N LYS A 124 -21.30 -8.10 -14.77
CA LYS A 124 -21.10 -9.12 -15.80
C LYS A 124 -21.93 -10.37 -15.55
N LYS A 125 -22.09 -11.19 -16.59
CA LYS A 125 -22.88 -12.42 -16.57
C LYS A 125 -22.01 -13.64 -16.84
N VAL A 126 -22.52 -14.81 -16.45
CA VAL A 126 -21.93 -16.09 -16.82
C VAL A 126 -21.91 -16.21 -18.35
N GLY A 127 -20.76 -16.61 -18.90
CA GLY A 127 -20.50 -16.69 -20.35
C GLY A 127 -19.84 -15.45 -20.96
N ASP A 128 -19.74 -14.34 -20.22
CA ASP A 128 -19.05 -13.14 -20.71
C ASP A 128 -17.54 -13.40 -20.80
N LYS A 129 -16.94 -13.01 -21.92
CA LYS A 129 -15.48 -12.98 -22.08
C LYS A 129 -14.94 -11.71 -21.46
N VAL A 130 -13.94 -11.87 -20.58
CA VAL A 130 -13.32 -10.77 -19.85
C VAL A 130 -11.81 -10.81 -19.96
N SER A 131 -11.19 -9.63 -19.94
CA SER A 131 -9.74 -9.43 -19.90
C SER A 131 -9.30 -8.70 -18.64
N ASP A 132 -7.99 -8.64 -18.42
CA ASP A 132 -7.40 -7.95 -17.27
C ASP A 132 -7.83 -6.48 -17.19
N GLY A 133 -8.11 -6.03 -15.96
CA GLY A 133 -8.57 -4.67 -15.68
C GLY A 133 -10.05 -4.41 -16.01
N GLU A 134 -10.75 -5.36 -16.64
CA GLU A 134 -12.17 -5.21 -16.91
C GLU A 134 -13.00 -5.33 -15.63
N ILE A 135 -14.02 -4.48 -15.49
CA ILE A 135 -14.87 -4.44 -14.29
C ILE A 135 -15.87 -5.60 -14.34
N VAL A 136 -15.89 -6.41 -13.30
CA VAL A 136 -16.82 -7.54 -13.13
C VAL A 136 -18.01 -7.19 -12.22
N GLY A 137 -17.85 -6.18 -11.39
CA GLY A 137 -18.88 -5.69 -10.49
C GLY A 137 -18.38 -4.57 -9.59
N VAL A 138 -19.23 -4.14 -8.67
CA VAL A 138 -18.98 -3.00 -7.80
C VAL A 138 -19.35 -3.30 -6.35
N VAL A 139 -18.69 -2.60 -5.43
CA VAL A 139 -18.97 -2.59 -3.99
C VAL A 139 -19.01 -1.14 -3.54
N GLN A 140 -20.03 -0.71 -2.80
CA GLN A 140 -20.01 0.61 -2.19
C GLN A 140 -19.07 0.62 -0.97
N GLU A 141 -17.82 1.05 -1.15
CA GLU A 141 -16.81 1.02 -0.07
C GLU A 141 -17.01 2.15 0.93
N THR A 142 -17.20 3.37 0.43
CA THR A 142 -17.57 4.54 1.23
C THR A 142 -18.73 5.25 0.55
N PRO A 143 -19.49 6.11 1.24
CA PRO A 143 -20.59 6.85 0.61
C PRO A 143 -20.17 7.74 -0.58
N ILE A 144 -18.88 8.00 -0.74
CA ILE A 144 -18.32 8.84 -1.80
C ILE A 144 -17.79 7.99 -2.96
N VAL A 145 -17.22 6.81 -2.67
CA VAL A 145 -16.46 6.01 -3.64
C VAL A 145 -17.10 4.65 -3.83
N GLU A 146 -17.44 4.37 -5.09
CA GLU A 146 -17.85 3.05 -5.56
C GLU A 146 -16.59 2.24 -5.92
N HIS A 147 -16.34 1.17 -5.20
CA HIS A 147 -15.18 0.33 -5.42
C HIS A 147 -15.44 -0.62 -6.58
N LYS A 148 -14.71 -0.45 -7.69
CA LYS A 148 -14.87 -1.29 -8.88
C LYS A 148 -14.00 -2.53 -8.75
N ILE A 149 -14.62 -3.70 -8.75
CA ILE A 149 -13.93 -4.98 -8.71
C ILE A 149 -13.55 -5.34 -10.15
N MET A 150 -12.25 -5.48 -10.38
CA MET A 150 -11.67 -5.71 -11.70
C MET A 150 -11.08 -7.11 -11.81
N VAL A 151 -11.04 -7.65 -13.03
CA VAL A 151 -10.27 -8.87 -13.32
C VAL A 151 -8.79 -8.63 -13.01
N PRO A 152 -8.12 -9.50 -12.23
CA PRO A 152 -6.72 -9.34 -11.90
C PRO A 152 -5.81 -9.27 -13.13
N PRO A 153 -4.69 -8.52 -13.08
CA PRO A 153 -3.77 -8.46 -14.21
C PRO A 153 -3.21 -9.82 -14.61
N GLY A 154 -3.19 -10.07 -15.93
CA GLY A 154 -2.75 -11.35 -16.51
C GLY A 154 -3.83 -12.43 -16.61
N VAL A 155 -5.01 -12.21 -16.04
CA VAL A 155 -6.15 -13.14 -16.13
C VAL A 155 -7.03 -12.76 -17.32
N ARG A 156 -7.28 -13.72 -18.21
CA ARG A 156 -8.20 -13.57 -19.34
C ARG A 156 -8.95 -14.87 -19.57
N GLY A 157 -10.24 -14.78 -19.89
CA GLY A 157 -11.06 -15.97 -20.01
C GLY A 157 -12.54 -15.68 -20.09
N GLU A 158 -13.33 -16.69 -19.74
CA GLU A 158 -14.80 -16.63 -19.74
C GLU A 158 -15.32 -16.80 -18.31
N ILE A 159 -16.30 -15.98 -17.90
CA ILE A 159 -16.90 -16.09 -16.57
C ILE A 159 -17.71 -17.38 -16.49
N LYS A 160 -17.29 -18.30 -15.63
CA LYS A 160 -17.97 -19.58 -15.38
C LYS A 160 -19.04 -19.44 -14.29
N GLN A 161 -18.77 -18.62 -13.28
CA GLN A 161 -19.69 -18.33 -12.20
C GLN A 161 -19.49 -16.90 -11.72
N ILE A 162 -20.58 -16.21 -11.41
CA ILE A 162 -20.56 -14.92 -10.74
C ILE A 162 -21.89 -14.74 -10.01
N SER A 163 -21.87 -14.27 -8.77
CA SER A 163 -23.08 -13.99 -8.00
C SER A 163 -22.95 -12.70 -7.21
N SER A 164 -23.99 -11.87 -7.26
CA SER A 164 -24.16 -10.73 -6.35
C SER A 164 -24.57 -11.22 -4.96
N GLY A 165 -24.16 -10.51 -3.91
CA GLY A 165 -24.43 -10.90 -2.53
C GLY A 165 -23.46 -10.30 -1.54
N GLU A 166 -23.57 -10.73 -0.28
CA GLU A 166 -22.63 -10.33 0.77
C GLU A 166 -21.45 -11.28 0.86
N PHE A 167 -20.25 -10.74 0.69
CA PHE A 167 -19.00 -11.49 0.72
C PHE A 167 -17.99 -10.78 1.63
N THR A 168 -17.17 -11.55 2.35
CA THR A 168 -15.94 -11.04 2.94
C THR A 168 -14.88 -10.84 1.84
N VAL A 169 -13.75 -10.23 2.21
CA VAL A 169 -12.64 -10.01 1.27
C VAL A 169 -11.98 -11.30 0.75
N GLU A 170 -12.17 -12.43 1.44
CA GLU A 170 -11.58 -13.74 1.09
C GLU A 170 -12.58 -14.69 0.41
N ASP A 171 -13.89 -14.41 0.53
CA ASP A 171 -14.92 -15.25 -0.08
C ASP A 171 -14.84 -15.20 -1.60
N VAL A 172 -15.07 -16.35 -2.23
CA VAL A 172 -15.10 -16.48 -3.68
C VAL A 172 -16.50 -16.12 -4.17
N PHE A 173 -16.62 -15.04 -4.94
CA PHE A 173 -17.89 -14.59 -5.51
C PHE A 173 -18.06 -15.02 -6.98
N GLY A 174 -16.99 -15.52 -7.62
CA GLY A 174 -17.01 -15.94 -9.00
C GLY A 174 -15.76 -16.72 -9.45
N GLU A 175 -15.82 -17.24 -10.67
CA GLU A 175 -14.77 -18.04 -11.30
C GLU A 175 -14.61 -17.64 -12.77
N ILE A 176 -13.36 -17.50 -13.23
CA ILE A 176 -13.01 -17.29 -14.64
C ILE A 176 -12.33 -18.55 -15.16
N SER A 177 -12.85 -19.11 -16.27
CA SER A 177 -12.21 -20.17 -17.01
C SER A 177 -11.13 -19.59 -17.93
N THR A 178 -9.87 -19.86 -17.63
CA THR A 178 -8.70 -19.42 -18.41
C THR A 178 -8.06 -20.61 -19.15
N GLN A 179 -7.11 -20.34 -20.03
CA GLN A 179 -6.34 -21.41 -20.71
C GLN A 179 -5.48 -22.24 -19.76
N GLU A 180 -5.11 -21.68 -18.61
CA GLU A 180 -4.24 -22.31 -17.60
C GLU A 180 -5.05 -23.01 -16.49
N GLY A 181 -6.38 -22.89 -16.52
CA GLY A 181 -7.28 -23.46 -15.52
C GLY A 181 -8.34 -22.46 -15.04
N VAL A 182 -9.05 -22.83 -13.97
CA VAL A 182 -10.06 -21.97 -13.34
C VAL A 182 -9.37 -21.01 -12.36
N HIS A 183 -9.69 -19.72 -12.46
CA HIS A 183 -9.23 -18.67 -11.56
C HIS A 183 -10.38 -18.18 -10.68
N GLU A 184 -10.21 -18.26 -9.36
CA GLU A 184 -11.19 -17.79 -8.39
C GLU A 184 -11.15 -16.26 -8.26
N LEU A 185 -12.31 -15.62 -8.26
CA LEU A 185 -12.47 -14.19 -8.02
C LEU A 185 -12.83 -13.94 -6.56
N ARG A 186 -12.03 -13.10 -5.91
CA ARG A 186 -12.21 -12.59 -4.55
C ARG A 186 -12.23 -11.08 -4.56
N LEU A 187 -12.83 -10.46 -3.55
CA LEU A 187 -12.88 -8.99 -3.46
C LEU A 187 -11.51 -8.38 -3.17
N ALA A 188 -10.61 -9.11 -2.50
CA ALA A 188 -9.23 -8.71 -2.30
C ALA A 188 -8.27 -9.47 -3.22
N THR A 189 -7.32 -8.73 -3.78
CA THR A 189 -6.21 -9.25 -4.58
C THR A 189 -4.88 -8.83 -3.97
N LYS A 190 -3.81 -9.57 -4.26
CA LYS A 190 -2.45 -9.20 -3.83
C LYS A 190 -1.66 -8.66 -5.00
N TRP A 191 -0.87 -7.61 -4.77
CA TRP A 191 0.01 -7.04 -5.79
C TRP A 191 1.40 -6.76 -5.24
N ARG A 192 2.43 -7.00 -6.05
CA ARG A 192 3.83 -6.77 -5.67
C ARG A 192 4.13 -5.28 -5.70
N VAL A 193 4.57 -4.70 -4.58
CA VAL A 193 4.71 -3.24 -4.46
C VAL A 193 5.81 -2.63 -5.32
N ARG A 194 6.83 -3.43 -5.70
CA ARG A 194 7.94 -3.00 -6.55
C ARG A 194 7.66 -3.16 -8.05
N VAL A 195 6.48 -3.67 -8.42
CA VAL A 195 6.05 -3.81 -9.82
C VAL A 195 4.91 -2.83 -10.06
N PRO A 196 5.09 -1.81 -10.92
CA PRO A 196 4.00 -0.91 -11.27
C PRO A 196 2.80 -1.68 -11.83
N ARG A 197 1.59 -1.28 -11.45
CA ARG A 197 0.37 -1.89 -11.99
C ARG A 197 0.25 -1.58 -13.49
N PRO A 198 -0.06 -2.59 -14.33
CA PRO A 198 -0.01 -2.45 -15.77
C PRO A 198 -1.04 -1.45 -16.29
N ILE A 199 -0.71 -0.78 -17.39
CA ILE A 199 -1.57 0.17 -18.08
C ILE A 199 -1.59 -0.17 -19.57
N ILE A 200 -2.70 0.17 -20.23
CA ILE A 200 -2.82 0.00 -21.69
C ILE A 200 -1.89 0.98 -22.42
N ARG A 201 -1.96 2.26 -22.04
CA ARG A 201 -1.09 3.32 -22.57
C ARG A 201 -1.06 4.52 -21.62
N LYS A 202 0.04 5.28 -21.66
CA LYS A 202 0.15 6.56 -20.96
C LYS A 202 -0.37 7.69 -21.85
N LEU A 203 -1.24 8.53 -21.31
CA LEU A 203 -1.77 9.71 -22.00
C LEU A 203 -1.06 10.99 -21.48
N PRO A 204 -0.91 12.03 -22.31
CA PRO A 204 -0.43 13.32 -21.83
C PRO A 204 -1.46 13.95 -20.86
N PRO A 205 -1.03 14.51 -19.72
CA PRO A 205 -1.95 15.11 -18.77
C PRO A 205 -2.38 16.50 -19.24
N THR A 206 -3.61 16.63 -19.76
CA THR A 206 -4.15 17.88 -20.32
C THR A 206 -5.16 18.58 -19.41
N THR A 207 -5.75 17.86 -18.46
CA THR A 207 -6.76 18.40 -17.55
C THR A 207 -6.08 19.00 -16.33
N PRO A 208 -6.31 20.29 -15.97
CA PRO A 208 -5.74 20.87 -14.76
C PRO A 208 -6.29 20.20 -13.50
N LEU A 209 -5.44 19.99 -12.50
CA LEU A 209 -5.82 19.64 -11.14
C LEU A 209 -6.16 20.93 -10.39
N ILE A 210 -7.41 21.09 -9.99
CA ILE A 210 -7.87 22.27 -9.24
C ILE A 210 -7.52 22.06 -7.77
N THR A 211 -6.48 22.75 -7.30
CA THR A 211 -5.95 22.62 -5.94
C THR A 211 -6.68 23.50 -4.92
N GLY A 212 -7.40 24.53 -5.38
CA GLY A 212 -8.04 25.53 -4.53
C GLY A 212 -7.05 26.57 -3.98
N GLN A 213 -5.76 26.48 -4.33
CA GLN A 213 -4.74 27.44 -3.91
C GLN A 213 -4.44 28.39 -5.07
N ARG A 214 -4.78 29.68 -4.91
CA ARG A 214 -4.65 30.69 -5.98
C ARG A 214 -3.27 30.70 -6.66
N ILE A 215 -2.20 30.59 -5.87
CA ILE A 215 -0.83 30.60 -6.38
C ILE A 215 -0.52 29.36 -7.25
N LEU A 216 -0.99 28.18 -6.83
CA LEU A 216 -0.78 26.94 -7.58
C LEU A 216 -1.67 26.91 -8.81
N ASP A 217 -2.95 27.23 -8.68
CA ASP A 217 -3.89 27.15 -9.80
C ASP A 217 -3.61 28.20 -10.89
N THR A 218 -3.03 29.35 -10.55
CA THR A 218 -2.79 30.45 -11.50
C THR A 218 -1.39 30.44 -12.10
N PHE A 219 -0.35 30.32 -11.26
CA PHE A 219 1.04 30.53 -11.68
C PHE A 219 1.83 29.24 -11.85
N PHE A 220 1.50 28.20 -11.07
CA PHE A 220 2.21 26.92 -11.08
C PHE A 220 1.23 25.74 -11.16
N PRO A 221 0.37 25.68 -12.19
CA PRO A 221 -0.68 24.68 -12.25
C PRO A 221 -0.10 23.29 -12.47
N VAL A 222 -0.72 22.31 -11.83
CA VAL A 222 -0.41 20.88 -12.00
C VAL A 222 -1.57 20.26 -12.76
N ALA A 223 -1.29 19.44 -13.76
CA ALA A 223 -2.33 18.68 -14.45
C ALA A 223 -2.65 17.37 -13.70
N LYS A 224 -3.86 16.83 -13.86
CA LYS A 224 -4.22 15.49 -13.37
C LYS A 224 -3.35 14.44 -14.05
N GLY A 225 -2.64 13.63 -13.24
CA GLY A 225 -1.58 12.72 -13.71
C GLY A 225 -0.21 13.39 -13.91
N GLY A 226 -0.11 14.70 -13.63
CA GLY A 226 1.15 15.43 -13.57
C GLY A 226 1.94 15.14 -12.29
N THR A 227 3.13 15.70 -12.21
CA THR A 227 4.02 15.54 -11.05
C THR A 227 4.52 16.90 -10.61
N ALA A 228 4.49 17.17 -9.31
CA ALA A 228 4.97 18.40 -8.72
C ALA A 228 5.86 18.08 -7.52
N ALA A 229 6.89 18.89 -7.31
CA ALA A 229 7.72 18.86 -6.13
C ALA A 229 7.51 20.17 -5.35
N ILE A 230 7.41 20.05 -4.02
CA ILE A 230 7.31 21.21 -3.12
C ILE A 230 8.58 21.23 -2.25
N PRO A 231 9.74 21.62 -2.83
CA PRO A 231 10.97 21.74 -2.07
C PRO A 231 10.91 22.95 -1.13
N GLY A 232 11.55 22.86 0.02
CA GLY A 232 11.61 23.99 0.96
C GLY A 232 12.35 23.64 2.25
N PRO A 233 12.88 24.65 2.97
CA PRO A 233 13.58 24.43 4.23
C PRO A 233 12.65 23.88 5.31
N PHE A 234 13.24 23.41 6.42
CA PHE A 234 12.45 22.97 7.57
C PHE A 234 11.56 24.12 8.09
N GLY A 235 10.30 23.81 8.45
CA GLY A 235 9.36 24.82 8.95
C GLY A 235 8.75 25.76 7.89
N SER A 236 9.05 25.57 6.59
CA SER A 236 8.53 26.45 5.53
C SER A 236 7.06 26.23 5.13
N GLY A 237 6.30 25.43 5.88
CA GLY A 237 4.90 25.13 5.58
C GLY A 237 4.66 24.08 4.48
N LYS A 238 5.62 23.17 4.22
CA LYS A 238 5.45 22.08 3.24
C LYS A 238 4.27 21.16 3.58
N THR A 239 4.24 20.64 4.80
CA THR A 239 3.17 19.76 5.30
C THR A 239 1.82 20.47 5.27
N VAL A 240 1.76 21.74 5.68
CA VAL A 240 0.54 22.56 5.59
C VAL A 240 0.06 22.67 4.14
N THR A 241 0.97 22.91 3.20
CA THR A 241 0.63 22.97 1.77
C THR A 241 0.08 21.63 1.27
N GLN A 242 0.69 20.50 1.65
CA GLN A 242 0.21 19.18 1.26
C GLN A 242 -1.14 18.81 1.89
N GLN A 243 -1.40 19.21 3.14
CA GLN A 243 -2.71 19.05 3.76
C GLN A 243 -3.79 19.86 3.03
N GLN A 244 -3.46 21.09 2.59
CA GLN A 244 -4.37 21.89 1.76
C GLN A 244 -4.65 21.20 0.43
N LEU A 245 -3.64 20.60 -0.21
CA LEU A 245 -3.83 19.79 -1.41
C LEU A 245 -4.72 18.57 -1.13
N ALA A 246 -4.50 17.86 -0.03
CA ALA A 246 -5.34 16.72 0.38
C ALA A 246 -6.81 17.10 0.52
N LYS A 247 -7.06 18.25 1.15
CA LYS A 247 -8.41 18.72 1.44
C LYS A 247 -9.13 19.25 0.21
N TRP A 248 -8.46 20.07 -0.60
CA TRP A 248 -9.12 20.90 -1.61
C TRP A 248 -9.00 20.39 -3.05
N ALA A 249 -8.00 19.53 -3.33
CA ALA A 249 -7.77 19.01 -4.68
C ALA A 249 -9.00 18.28 -5.24
N ASP A 250 -9.22 18.44 -6.55
CA ASP A 250 -10.30 17.78 -7.30
C ASP A 250 -10.00 16.32 -7.68
N ALA A 251 -9.27 15.61 -6.82
CA ALA A 251 -9.07 14.17 -6.93
C ALA A 251 -10.21 13.41 -6.24
N LYS A 252 -10.59 12.26 -6.80
CA LYS A 252 -11.63 11.41 -6.22
C LYS A 252 -11.11 10.64 -5.01
N VAL A 253 -9.85 10.22 -5.04
CA VAL A 253 -9.16 9.50 -3.96
C VAL A 253 -7.86 10.21 -3.60
N VAL A 254 -7.54 10.22 -2.32
CA VAL A 254 -6.29 10.77 -1.79
C VAL A 254 -5.49 9.66 -1.11
N VAL A 255 -4.20 9.55 -1.43
CA VAL A 255 -3.27 8.68 -0.74
C VAL A 255 -2.18 9.55 -0.13
N TYR A 256 -2.09 9.58 1.19
CA TYR A 256 -1.11 10.39 1.89
C TYR A 256 -0.10 9.48 2.58
N VAL A 257 1.17 9.60 2.21
CA VAL A 257 2.27 8.81 2.71
C VAL A 257 3.18 9.70 3.56
N GLY A 258 3.07 9.55 4.88
CA GLY A 258 4.00 10.09 5.86
C GLY A 258 5.25 9.21 5.95
N CYS A 259 6.32 9.58 5.27
CA CYS A 259 7.61 8.92 5.24
C CYS A 259 8.66 9.69 6.06
N GLY A 260 8.95 9.20 7.25
CA GLY A 260 10.05 9.68 8.09
C GLY A 260 9.81 11.02 8.77
N GLU A 261 8.57 11.51 8.79
CA GLU A 261 8.17 12.75 9.46
C GLU A 261 7.99 12.56 10.97
N ARG A 262 7.91 13.67 11.70
CA ARG A 262 7.80 13.61 13.17
C ARG A 262 6.46 13.02 13.56
N GLY A 263 6.45 12.19 14.61
CA GLY A 263 5.22 11.57 15.11
C GLY A 263 4.12 12.58 15.46
N ASN A 264 4.48 13.78 15.90
CA ASN A 264 3.53 14.86 16.19
C ASN A 264 2.83 15.38 14.92
N GLU A 265 3.56 15.56 13.82
CA GLU A 265 3.00 16.02 12.55
C GLU A 265 2.04 14.96 11.98
N MET A 266 2.43 13.69 12.05
CA MET A 266 1.55 12.59 11.66
C MET A 266 0.34 12.47 12.57
N THR A 267 0.50 12.69 13.88
CA THR A 267 -0.63 12.67 14.83
C THR A 267 -1.60 13.80 14.57
N GLU A 268 -1.12 15.00 14.22
CA GLU A 268 -1.94 16.12 13.80
C GLU A 268 -2.76 15.75 12.56
N VAL A 269 -2.12 15.22 11.52
CA VAL A 269 -2.81 14.73 10.31
C VAL A 269 -3.90 13.70 10.67
N LEU A 270 -3.56 12.71 11.51
CA LEU A 270 -4.48 11.64 11.91
C LEU A 270 -5.67 12.13 12.75
N LYS A 271 -5.49 13.20 13.54
CA LYS A 271 -6.58 13.80 14.33
C LYS A 271 -7.44 14.73 13.49
N THR A 272 -6.82 15.54 12.64
CA THR A 272 -7.52 16.57 11.89
C THR A 272 -8.26 15.97 10.70
N PHE A 273 -7.72 14.99 9.97
CA PHE A 273 -8.34 14.46 8.75
C PHE A 273 -9.74 13.87 8.94
N PRO A 274 -10.03 13.13 10.02
CA PRO A 274 -11.39 12.68 10.33
C PRO A 274 -12.38 13.82 10.61
N GLU A 275 -11.91 14.94 11.18
CA GLU A 275 -12.74 16.11 11.50
C GLU A 275 -12.93 17.04 10.30
N LEU A 276 -12.07 16.95 9.29
CA LEU A 276 -12.15 17.75 8.09
C LEU A 276 -13.27 17.26 7.18
N GLU A 277 -14.21 18.14 6.87
CA GLU A 277 -15.17 17.90 5.80
C GLU A 277 -14.57 18.25 4.43
N ASP A 278 -14.78 17.36 3.47
CA ASP A 278 -14.53 17.64 2.07
C ASP A 278 -15.53 18.72 1.60
N PRO A 279 -15.03 19.86 1.10
CA PRO A 279 -15.87 20.99 0.69
C PRO A 279 -16.90 20.66 -0.39
N ARG A 280 -16.66 19.62 -1.21
CA ARG A 280 -17.48 19.23 -2.35
C ARG A 280 -18.54 18.23 -1.97
N THR A 281 -18.15 17.22 -1.19
CA THR A 281 -19.05 16.11 -0.82
C THR A 281 -19.77 16.37 0.50
N LYS A 282 -19.31 17.34 1.31
CA LYS A 282 -19.81 17.63 2.66
C LYS A 282 -19.75 16.42 3.59
N ARG A 283 -18.80 15.53 3.33
CA ARG A 283 -18.54 14.31 4.11
C ARG A 283 -17.11 14.33 4.64
N PRO A 284 -16.79 13.51 5.66
CA PRO A 284 -15.44 13.44 6.19
C PRO A 284 -14.41 13.13 5.10
N LEU A 285 -13.30 13.88 5.08
CA LEU A 285 -12.20 13.73 4.12
C LEU A 285 -11.60 12.31 4.17
N MET A 286 -11.65 11.70 5.35
CA MET A 286 -11.18 10.33 5.58
C MET A 286 -11.92 9.30 4.70
N GLU A 287 -13.19 9.53 4.33
CA GLU A 287 -13.99 8.62 3.48
C GLU A 287 -13.46 8.49 2.04
N ARG A 288 -12.52 9.33 1.62
CA ARG A 288 -11.83 9.22 0.33
C ARG A 288 -10.31 9.17 0.45
N THR A 289 -9.80 8.97 1.66
CA THR A 289 -8.36 9.06 1.96
C THR A 289 -7.81 7.74 2.49
N ILE A 290 -6.60 7.40 2.06
CA ILE A 290 -5.76 6.34 2.62
C ILE A 290 -4.54 7.00 3.24
N LEU A 291 -4.26 6.68 4.50
CA LEU A 291 -3.09 7.19 5.21
C LEU A 291 -2.07 6.07 5.40
N VAL A 292 -0.84 6.29 4.94
CA VAL A 292 0.31 5.43 5.21
C VAL A 292 1.27 6.20 6.10
N ALA A 293 1.50 5.74 7.32
CA ALA A 293 2.32 6.41 8.30
C ALA A 293 3.54 5.56 8.66
N ASN A 294 4.72 6.07 8.35
CA ASN A 294 5.99 5.54 8.81
C ASN A 294 6.79 6.68 9.45
N THR A 295 6.64 6.87 10.76
CA THR A 295 7.24 8.00 11.49
C THR A 295 8.77 7.91 11.57
N SER A 296 9.43 9.00 11.94
CA SER A 296 10.90 9.08 12.01
C SER A 296 11.55 8.04 12.94
N ASN A 297 10.84 7.63 13.99
CA ASN A 297 11.27 6.62 14.97
C ASN A 297 10.90 5.18 14.57
N MET A 298 10.19 4.99 13.46
CA MET A 298 9.97 3.65 12.89
C MET A 298 11.19 3.21 12.07
N PRO A 299 11.36 1.89 11.84
CA PRO A 299 12.50 1.35 11.13
C PRO A 299 12.77 2.04 9.79
N VAL A 300 14.04 2.37 9.53
CA VAL A 300 14.47 3.13 8.35
C VAL A 300 14.07 2.42 7.05
N ALA A 301 14.18 1.09 7.03
CA ALA A 301 13.78 0.26 5.91
C ALA A 301 12.30 0.43 5.53
N ALA A 302 11.43 0.57 6.52
CA ALA A 302 9.98 0.68 6.30
C ALA A 302 9.59 2.02 5.66
N ARG A 303 10.50 3.02 5.62
CA ARG A 303 10.33 4.27 4.88
C ARG A 303 10.30 4.03 3.37
N GLU A 304 11.14 3.15 2.86
CA GLU A 304 11.10 2.79 1.44
C GLU A 304 9.80 2.03 1.13
N ALA A 305 9.46 1.04 1.97
CA ALA A 305 8.26 0.24 1.80
C ALA A 305 6.97 1.08 1.82
N SER A 306 6.91 2.15 2.63
CA SER A 306 5.72 3.01 2.72
C SER A 306 5.43 3.75 1.42
N ILE A 307 6.46 4.21 0.71
CA ILE A 307 6.33 4.88 -0.59
C ILE A 307 5.81 3.91 -1.65
N TYR A 308 6.41 2.71 -1.75
CA TYR A 308 5.95 1.69 -2.71
C TYR A 308 4.54 1.18 -2.40
N THR A 309 4.20 1.04 -1.12
CA THR A 309 2.85 0.68 -0.68
C THR A 309 1.84 1.74 -1.08
N GLY A 310 2.14 3.01 -0.79
CA GLY A 310 1.27 4.14 -1.15
C GLY A 310 1.06 4.28 -2.65
N ILE A 311 2.13 4.22 -3.47
CA ILE A 311 1.98 4.31 -4.92
C ILE A 311 1.19 3.14 -5.48
N THR A 312 1.39 1.92 -4.98
CA THR A 312 0.63 0.75 -5.44
C THR A 312 -0.87 0.89 -5.15
N MET A 313 -1.24 1.41 -3.98
CA MET A 313 -2.64 1.70 -3.67
C MET A 313 -3.19 2.82 -4.55
N ALA A 314 -2.40 3.87 -4.83
CA ALA A 314 -2.82 4.93 -5.74
C ALA A 314 -3.03 4.42 -7.18
N GLU A 315 -2.14 3.57 -7.66
CA GLU A 315 -2.29 2.91 -8.97
C GLU A 315 -3.52 2.00 -9.03
N TYR A 316 -3.87 1.34 -7.92
CA TYR A 316 -5.05 0.49 -7.86
C TYR A 316 -6.36 1.28 -8.06
N TYR A 317 -6.51 2.41 -7.38
CA TYR A 317 -7.68 3.28 -7.60
C TYR A 317 -7.63 3.99 -8.96
N ARG A 318 -6.44 4.31 -9.49
CA ARG A 318 -6.26 4.80 -10.86
C ARG A 318 -6.79 3.79 -11.88
N ASP A 319 -6.51 2.50 -11.70
CA ASP A 319 -6.95 1.44 -12.63
C ASP A 319 -8.48 1.34 -12.70
N MET A 320 -9.20 1.71 -11.62
CA MET A 320 -10.67 1.83 -11.62
C MET A 320 -11.19 3.04 -12.42
N GLY A 321 -10.30 3.87 -12.95
CA GLY A 321 -10.60 5.11 -13.65
C GLY A 321 -10.81 6.31 -12.73
N TYR A 322 -10.28 6.29 -11.51
CA TYR A 322 -10.34 7.44 -10.61
C TYR A 322 -9.13 8.37 -10.75
N ASP A 323 -9.38 9.67 -10.60
CA ASP A 323 -8.33 10.66 -10.36
C ASP A 323 -7.81 10.50 -8.93
N VAL A 324 -6.54 10.14 -8.78
CA VAL A 324 -5.91 9.91 -7.47
C VAL A 324 -4.80 10.92 -7.23
N ALA A 325 -4.82 11.58 -6.07
CA ALA A 325 -3.73 12.43 -5.61
C ALA A 325 -2.89 11.68 -4.57
N LEU A 326 -1.60 11.48 -4.87
CA LEU A 326 -0.65 10.92 -3.91
C LEU A 326 0.27 12.02 -3.37
N MET A 327 0.32 12.14 -2.05
CA MET A 327 1.25 13.03 -1.34
C MET A 327 2.29 12.18 -0.62
N ALA A 328 3.56 12.52 -0.78
CA ALA A 328 4.66 11.89 -0.08
C ALA A 328 5.42 12.93 0.75
N ASP A 329 5.29 12.84 2.07
CA ASP A 329 5.94 13.72 3.05
C ASP A 329 6.83 12.90 3.98
N SER A 330 8.16 12.86 3.84
CA SER A 330 8.99 13.49 2.82
C SER A 330 9.80 12.47 2.03
N THR A 331 9.88 12.69 0.72
CA THR A 331 10.75 11.91 -0.18
C THR A 331 12.25 12.05 0.15
N SER A 332 12.65 13.12 0.86
CA SER A 332 14.04 13.29 1.32
C SER A 332 14.43 12.25 2.36
N ARG A 333 13.51 11.85 3.25
CA ARG A 333 13.73 10.81 4.27
C ARG A 333 13.77 9.42 3.68
N TRP A 334 13.05 9.20 2.58
CA TRP A 334 13.21 7.99 1.78
C TRP A 334 14.60 7.93 1.13
N ALA A 335 15.07 9.02 0.52
CA ALA A 335 16.42 9.08 -0.05
C ALA A 335 17.52 8.88 1.00
N GLU A 336 17.35 9.44 2.21
CA GLU A 336 18.24 9.19 3.34
C GLU A 336 18.26 7.71 3.74
N ALA A 337 17.10 7.05 3.77
CA ALA A 337 17.01 5.61 4.04
C ALA A 337 17.77 4.78 2.99
N LEU A 338 17.65 5.12 1.71
CA LEU A 338 18.41 4.46 0.64
C LEU A 338 19.92 4.66 0.80
N ARG A 339 20.35 5.85 1.25
CA ARG A 339 21.76 6.13 1.52
C ARG A 339 22.31 5.34 2.72
N GLU A 340 21.50 5.09 3.75
CA GLU A 340 21.91 4.23 4.88
C GLU A 340 21.99 2.75 4.51
N ILE A 341 21.23 2.32 3.50
CA ILE A 341 21.21 0.93 3.01
C ILE A 341 22.35 0.68 1.98
N SER A 342 22.76 1.70 1.23
CA SER A 342 23.81 1.62 0.20
C SER A 342 25.20 1.39 0.78
#